data_AF-A0A3B9FJZ1-F1
#
_entry.id   AF-A0A3B9FJZ1-F1
#
_cell.length_a   1.000
_cell.length_b   1.000
_cell.length_c   1.000
_cell.angle_alpha   90.00
_cell.angle_beta   90.00
_cell.angle_gamma   90.00
#
_symmetry.space_group_name_H-M   'P 1'
#
loop_
_entity.id
_entity.type
_entity.pdbx_description
1 polymer ?
#
loop_
_entity_poly.entity_id
_entity_poly.type
_entity_poly.pdbx_seq_one_letter_code
_entity_poly.pdbx_strand_id
1 'polypeptide(L)'
;MSQYEFDGNSEGDWEENEDIAWNEADWQKFLRKSDKEVSRFISAYNKTKSDPDRLDAIAALMGWQQEDWASIDDLELDEEQMRQIKPIDIEEVRQMDPYTIHRHPIYIATTALYAYLRNAWEHLMRHNRDQSKPHVAWSYCASLADGERHSLLAANSLDLGDYLLAVCHLKKAHAALNESLRINRLFSHQSNKVLEEYFKETNLRLHDLREIWLRVMHDCRK
;
A
#
# COMPACT_ATOMS: atom_id res chain seq x y z
N MET A 1 36.12 -17.13 38.38
CA MET A 1 34.65 -17.27 38.44
C MET A 1 34.11 -15.99 39.06
N SER A 2 33.60 -15.06 38.23
CA SER A 2 33.01 -13.80 38.71
C SER A 2 31.55 -14.05 39.05
N GLN A 3 31.18 -13.78 40.31
CA GLN A 3 29.79 -13.75 40.74
C GLN A 3 29.10 -12.58 40.04
N TYR A 4 28.10 -12.90 39.20
CA TYR A 4 27.17 -11.93 38.65
C TYR A 4 26.02 -11.85 39.66
N GLU A 5 26.03 -10.81 40.50
CA GLU A 5 24.87 -10.46 41.31
C GLU A 5 23.81 -9.89 40.35
N PHE A 6 22.85 -10.73 39.99
CA PHE A 6 21.63 -10.30 39.32
C PHE A 6 20.77 -9.60 40.37
N ASP A 7 21.02 -8.31 40.56
CA ASP A 7 20.13 -7.44 41.33
C ASP A 7 18.87 -7.23 40.48
N GLY A 8 17.85 -8.03 40.79
CA GLY A 8 16.50 -7.82 40.30
C GLY A 8 15.97 -6.53 40.90
N ASN A 9 15.94 -5.45 40.13
CA ASN A 9 15.05 -4.34 40.41
C ASN A 9 14.70 -3.52 39.16
N SER A 10 13.66 -3.96 38.47
CA SER A 10 12.69 -3.05 37.86
C SER A 10 11.33 -3.77 37.86
N GLU A 11 10.83 -4.07 39.07
CA GLU A 11 9.39 -4.09 39.32
C GLU A 11 8.90 -2.63 39.34
N GLY A 12 9.07 -1.94 38.21
CA GLY A 12 8.56 -0.60 37.99
C GLY A 12 7.21 -0.73 37.30
N ASP A 13 6.13 -0.59 38.06
CA ASP A 13 4.82 -0.08 37.68
C ASP A 13 4.48 -0.15 36.18
N TRP A 14 4.06 -1.34 35.71
CA TRP A 14 3.22 -1.46 34.52
C TRP A 14 1.73 -1.27 34.84
N GLU A 15 1.40 -0.78 36.04
CA GLU A 15 0.03 -0.43 36.41
C GLU A 15 -0.31 0.96 35.83
N GLU A 16 -1.39 1.00 35.04
CA GLU A 16 -2.08 2.21 34.53
C GLU A 16 -1.58 2.88 33.24
N ASN A 17 -1.40 2.12 32.16
CA ASN A 17 -1.58 2.64 30.79
C ASN A 17 -2.83 2.04 30.09
N GLU A 18 -3.85 1.63 30.85
CA GLU A 18 -5.07 1.01 30.31
C GLU A 18 -6.01 1.99 29.57
N ASP A 19 -5.85 3.31 29.78
CA ASP A 19 -6.85 4.30 29.39
C ASP A 19 -6.56 5.05 28.06
N ILE A 20 -5.48 4.72 27.35
CA ILE A 20 -5.03 5.45 26.14
C ILE A 20 -4.85 4.53 24.92
N ALA A 21 -4.72 3.22 25.11
CA ALA A 21 -4.44 2.30 24.02
C ALA A 21 -5.72 1.71 23.39
N TRP A 22 -5.80 1.75 22.06
CA TRP A 22 -6.80 0.98 21.32
C TRP A 22 -6.73 -0.51 21.68
N ASN A 23 -7.86 -1.10 22.04
CA ASN A 23 -7.97 -2.54 22.22
C ASN A 23 -8.08 -3.26 20.85
N GLU A 24 -8.02 -4.60 20.87
CA GLU A 24 -8.11 -5.42 19.64
C GLU A 24 -9.41 -5.14 18.84
N ALA A 25 -10.54 -4.92 19.51
CA ALA A 25 -11.81 -4.67 18.83
C ALA A 25 -11.79 -3.33 18.08
N ASP A 26 -11.09 -2.32 18.62
CA ASP A 26 -10.90 -1.03 17.96
C ASP A 26 -9.98 -1.17 16.74
N TRP A 27 -8.90 -1.95 16.84
CA TRP A 27 -8.07 -2.32 15.70
C TRP A 27 -8.85 -3.06 14.60
N GLN A 28 -9.73 -3.99 14.97
CA GLN A 28 -10.60 -4.68 14.00
C GLN A 28 -11.58 -3.72 13.31
N LYS A 29 -12.15 -2.73 14.02
CA LYS A 29 -12.98 -1.68 13.40
C LYS A 29 -12.15 -0.84 12.43
N PHE A 30 -10.92 -0.50 12.80
CA PHE A 30 -10.00 0.26 11.95
C PHE A 30 -9.61 -0.49 10.69
N LEU A 31 -9.26 -1.77 10.77
CA LEU A 31 -8.93 -2.57 9.59
C LEU A 31 -10.11 -2.60 8.60
N ARG A 32 -11.34 -2.75 9.09
CA ARG A 32 -12.55 -2.65 8.24
C ARG A 32 -12.72 -1.27 7.63
N LYS A 33 -12.30 -0.20 8.30
CA LYS A 33 -12.30 1.18 7.76
C LYS A 33 -11.22 1.33 6.69
N SER A 34 -10.02 0.76 6.90
CA SER A 34 -8.96 0.73 5.89
C SER A 34 -9.40 -0.03 4.62
N ASP A 35 -10.09 -1.16 4.76
CA ASP A 35 -10.65 -1.88 3.60
C ASP A 35 -11.66 -1.05 2.81
N LYS A 36 -12.41 -0.16 3.49
CA LYS A 36 -13.28 0.81 2.82
C LYS A 36 -12.48 1.87 2.06
N GLU A 37 -11.30 2.27 2.54
CA GLU A 37 -10.41 3.18 1.79
C GLU A 37 -9.86 2.53 0.52
N VAL A 38 -9.49 1.25 0.57
CA VAL A 38 -9.12 0.47 -0.62
C VAL A 38 -10.30 0.40 -1.60
N SER A 39 -11.51 0.19 -1.10
CA SER A 39 -12.74 0.19 -1.93
C SER A 39 -13.06 1.57 -2.51
N ARG A 40 -12.78 2.64 -1.76
CA ARG A 40 -12.90 4.04 -2.19
C ARG A 40 -11.95 4.34 -3.34
N PHE A 41 -10.70 3.88 -3.24
CA PHE A 41 -9.72 3.98 -4.32
C PHE A 41 -10.20 3.26 -5.60
N ILE A 42 -10.69 2.03 -5.50
CA ILE A 42 -11.22 1.30 -6.67
C ILE A 42 -12.37 2.08 -7.34
N SER A 43 -13.24 2.69 -6.52
CA SER A 43 -14.35 3.49 -7.02
C SER A 43 -13.87 4.76 -7.72
N ALA A 44 -12.86 5.44 -7.17
CA ALA A 44 -12.21 6.60 -7.82
C ALA A 44 -11.56 6.19 -9.14
N TYR A 45 -10.79 5.10 -9.13
CA TYR A 45 -10.12 4.56 -10.30
C TYR A 45 -11.09 4.25 -11.45
N ASN A 46 -12.22 3.59 -11.15
CA ASN A 46 -13.22 3.27 -12.17
C ASN A 46 -13.91 4.51 -12.76
N LYS A 47 -14.05 5.60 -11.99
CA LYS A 47 -14.59 6.88 -12.48
C LYS A 47 -13.63 7.60 -13.41
N THR A 48 -12.32 7.49 -13.16
CA THR A 48 -11.27 8.20 -13.91
C THR A 48 -10.56 7.32 -14.94
N LYS A 49 -11.02 6.09 -15.17
CA LYS A 49 -10.35 5.13 -16.07
C LYS A 49 -10.24 5.56 -17.55
N SER A 50 -10.93 6.61 -17.97
CA SER A 50 -10.79 7.17 -19.33
C SER A 50 -9.92 8.43 -19.36
N ASP A 51 -9.55 8.97 -18.21
CA ASP A 51 -8.75 10.18 -18.07
C ASP A 51 -7.26 9.88 -18.39
N PRO A 52 -6.59 10.64 -19.26
CA PRO A 52 -5.14 10.51 -19.45
C PRO A 52 -4.35 10.67 -18.15
N ASP A 53 -4.76 11.59 -17.27
CA ASP A 53 -4.09 11.95 -16.02
C ASP A 53 -4.77 11.29 -14.81
N ARG A 54 -5.27 10.06 -15.01
CA ARG A 54 -6.10 9.33 -14.03
C ARG A 54 -5.51 9.25 -12.63
N LEU A 55 -4.18 9.11 -12.50
CA LEU A 55 -3.53 8.96 -11.19
C LEU A 55 -3.65 10.23 -10.37
N ASP A 56 -3.47 11.39 -11.02
CA ASP A 56 -3.60 12.71 -10.40
C ASP A 56 -5.08 13.00 -10.08
N ALA A 57 -5.99 12.64 -10.99
CA ALA A 57 -7.44 12.71 -10.73
C ALA A 57 -7.88 11.81 -9.55
N ILE A 58 -7.31 10.61 -9.42
CA ILE A 58 -7.56 9.72 -8.27
C ILE A 58 -7.02 10.35 -6.99
N ALA A 59 -5.79 10.87 -7.01
CA ALA A 59 -5.20 11.52 -5.85
C ALA A 59 -6.06 12.70 -5.34
N ALA A 60 -6.62 13.50 -6.27
CA ALA A 60 -7.56 14.56 -5.93
C ALA A 60 -8.85 14.01 -5.29
N LEU A 61 -9.45 12.96 -5.85
CA LEU A 61 -10.65 12.31 -5.28
C LEU A 61 -10.40 11.64 -3.92
N MET A 62 -9.18 11.16 -3.70
CA MET A 62 -8.77 10.54 -2.45
C MET A 62 -8.40 11.57 -1.36
N GLY A 63 -8.14 12.82 -1.74
CA GLY A 63 -7.66 13.87 -0.84
C GLY A 63 -6.16 13.78 -0.55
N TRP A 64 -5.38 13.13 -1.41
CA TRP A 64 -3.93 12.95 -1.23
C TRP A 64 -3.10 14.15 -1.70
N GLN A 65 -3.74 15.18 -2.24
CA GLN A 65 -3.09 16.43 -2.67
C GLN A 65 -2.94 17.45 -1.51
N GLN A 66 -3.46 17.13 -0.32
CA GLN A 66 -3.27 17.97 0.87
C GLN A 66 -1.88 17.75 1.46
N GLU A 67 -1.19 18.83 1.84
CA GLU A 67 0.17 18.82 2.42
C GLU A 67 0.27 18.06 3.76
N ASP A 68 -0.86 17.64 4.33
CA ASP A 68 -0.99 16.96 5.63
C ASP A 68 -0.40 15.53 5.68
N TRP A 69 0.17 15.03 4.57
CA TRP A 69 0.80 13.69 4.51
C TRP A 69 2.32 13.72 4.70
N ALA A 70 2.94 14.90 4.76
CA ALA A 70 4.34 15.01 5.16
C ALA A 70 4.49 14.48 6.59
N SER A 71 5.53 13.68 6.83
CA SER A 71 5.89 13.30 8.19
C SER A 71 6.15 14.58 8.99
N ILE A 72 5.84 14.59 10.30
CA ILE A 72 6.22 15.74 11.14
C ILE A 72 7.75 15.97 11.11
N ASP A 73 8.53 14.93 10.81
CA ASP A 73 9.98 15.01 10.58
C ASP A 73 10.36 15.72 9.26
N ASP A 74 9.47 15.80 8.27
CA ASP A 74 9.64 16.60 7.05
C ASP A 74 9.19 18.06 7.23
N LEU A 75 8.51 18.37 8.33
CA LEU A 75 8.18 19.75 8.70
C LEU A 75 9.36 20.32 9.49
N GLU A 76 10.21 21.11 8.83
CA GLU A 76 11.15 22.02 9.51
C GLU A 76 10.35 23.10 10.25
N LEU A 77 9.73 22.74 11.38
CA LEU A 77 9.04 23.67 12.24
C LEU A 77 10.07 24.54 12.95
N ASP A 78 10.02 25.84 12.72
CA ASP A 78 10.88 26.78 13.45
C ASP A 78 10.49 26.83 14.96
N GLU A 79 11.39 27.38 15.79
CA GLU A 79 11.14 27.45 17.24
C GLU A 79 9.87 28.24 17.61
N GLU A 80 9.40 29.15 16.76
CA GLU A 80 8.17 29.92 17.00
C GLU A 80 6.93 29.10 16.65
N GLN A 81 6.98 28.28 15.61
CA GLN A 81 5.93 27.34 15.21
C GLN A 81 5.81 26.21 16.23
N MET A 82 6.91 25.66 16.73
CA MET A 82 6.90 24.67 17.81
C MET A 82 6.24 25.22 19.08
N ARG A 83 6.46 26.49 19.41
CA ARG A 83 5.81 27.18 20.56
C ARG A 83 4.32 27.47 20.34
N GLN A 84 3.85 27.44 19.10
CA GLN A 84 2.43 27.63 18.74
C GLN A 84 1.65 26.32 18.65
N ILE A 85 2.31 25.16 18.71
CA ILE A 85 1.64 23.85 18.83
C ILE A 85 0.92 23.84 20.17
N LYS A 86 -0.40 24.04 20.11
CA LYS A 86 -1.25 23.84 21.29
C LYS A 86 -1.21 22.35 21.65
N PRO A 87 -1.04 22.01 22.94
CA PRO A 87 -1.27 20.65 23.39
C PRO A 87 -2.65 20.22 22.90
N ILE A 88 -2.71 19.16 22.10
CA ILE A 88 -3.97 18.54 21.69
C ILE A 88 -4.57 17.93 22.96
N ASP A 89 -5.87 18.13 23.17
CA ASP A 89 -6.57 17.53 24.32
C ASP A 89 -6.41 16.01 24.26
N ILE A 90 -6.14 15.37 25.39
CA ILE A 90 -6.05 13.91 25.50
C ILE A 90 -7.35 13.27 24.97
N GLU A 91 -8.50 13.92 25.17
CA GLU A 91 -9.78 13.43 24.68
C GLU A 91 -9.95 13.57 23.16
N GLU A 92 -9.29 14.57 22.54
CA GLU A 92 -9.17 14.67 21.08
C GLU A 92 -8.22 13.61 20.52
N VAL A 93 -7.07 13.37 21.18
CA VAL A 93 -6.12 12.30 20.79
C VAL A 93 -6.78 10.93 20.84
N ARG A 94 -7.63 10.66 21.84
CA ARG A 94 -8.41 9.40 21.94
C ARG A 94 -9.37 9.19 20.77
N GLN A 95 -9.87 10.27 20.18
CA GLN A 95 -10.79 10.22 19.04
C GLN A 95 -10.06 10.14 17.70
N MET A 96 -8.76 10.45 17.68
CA MET A 96 -7.95 10.32 16.48
C MET A 96 -7.63 8.86 16.22
N ASP A 97 -7.79 8.45 14.96
CA ASP A 97 -7.29 7.16 14.53
C ASP A 97 -5.75 7.19 14.53
N PRO A 98 -5.07 6.14 15.04
CA PRO A 98 -3.63 6.04 14.99
C PRO A 98 -3.16 6.00 13.54
N TYR A 99 -2.01 6.62 13.32
CA TYR A 99 -1.34 6.54 12.04
C TYR A 99 -0.72 5.14 11.89
N THR A 100 -1.04 4.48 10.78
CA THR A 100 -0.41 3.22 10.38
C THR A 100 -0.28 3.21 8.87
N ILE A 101 0.55 2.28 8.37
CA ILE A 101 0.77 2.08 6.93
C ILE A 101 -0.52 1.93 6.12
N HIS A 102 -1.61 1.48 6.73
CA HIS A 102 -2.93 1.33 6.11
C HIS A 102 -3.53 2.64 5.57
N ARG A 103 -3.03 3.79 6.04
CA ARG A 103 -3.39 5.13 5.56
C ARG A 103 -2.50 5.61 4.42
N HIS A 104 -1.33 5.00 4.25
CA HIS A 104 -0.33 5.44 3.28
C HIS A 104 -0.87 5.29 1.84
N PRO A 105 -0.82 6.33 0.99
CA PRO A 105 -1.36 6.28 -0.37
C PRO A 105 -0.86 5.08 -1.21
N ILE A 106 0.44 4.78 -1.09
CA ILE A 106 1.06 3.64 -1.79
C ILE A 106 0.51 2.29 -1.30
N TYR A 107 0.23 2.14 0.00
CA TYR A 107 -0.39 0.94 0.54
C TYR A 107 -1.79 0.74 -0.07
N ILE A 108 -2.62 1.79 -0.05
CA ILE A 108 -4.00 1.76 -0.54
C ILE A 108 -4.04 1.46 -2.04
N ALA A 109 -3.27 2.21 -2.84
CA ALA A 109 -3.24 2.05 -4.29
C ALA A 109 -2.71 0.67 -4.71
N THR A 110 -1.62 0.21 -4.09
CA THR A 110 -1.03 -1.11 -4.36
C THR A 110 -2.02 -2.22 -4.05
N THR A 111 -2.58 -2.22 -2.84
CA THR A 111 -3.52 -3.25 -2.39
C THR A 111 -4.75 -3.32 -3.31
N ALA A 112 -5.30 -2.16 -3.68
CA ALA A 112 -6.45 -2.09 -4.59
C ALA A 112 -6.15 -2.66 -5.98
N LEU A 113 -5.04 -2.23 -6.59
CA LEU A 113 -4.69 -2.63 -7.96
C LEU A 113 -4.32 -4.11 -8.03
N TYR A 114 -3.54 -4.63 -7.07
CA TYR A 114 -3.21 -6.05 -7.02
C TYR A 114 -4.42 -6.94 -6.71
N ALA A 115 -5.33 -6.51 -5.82
CA ALA A 115 -6.58 -7.20 -5.59
C ALA A 115 -7.41 -7.30 -6.87
N TYR A 116 -7.52 -6.22 -7.65
CA TYR A 116 -8.18 -6.25 -8.95
C TYR A 116 -7.50 -7.24 -9.91
N LEU A 117 -6.17 -7.18 -10.06
CA LEU A 117 -5.43 -8.04 -10.99
C LEU A 117 -5.61 -9.52 -10.67
N ARG A 118 -5.56 -9.90 -9.38
CA ARG A 118 -5.85 -11.26 -8.93
C ARG A 118 -7.27 -11.68 -9.26
N ASN A 119 -8.27 -10.85 -8.91
CA ASN A 119 -9.68 -11.16 -9.13
C ASN A 119 -10.01 -11.29 -10.64
N ALA A 120 -9.45 -10.40 -11.47
CA ALA A 120 -9.64 -10.43 -12.91
C ALA A 120 -9.02 -11.69 -13.53
N TRP A 121 -7.81 -12.05 -13.10
CA TRP A 121 -7.15 -13.27 -13.56
C TRP A 121 -7.87 -14.53 -13.09
N GLU A 122 -8.28 -14.59 -11.83
CA GLU A 122 -9.06 -15.69 -11.29
C GLU A 122 -10.38 -15.85 -12.06
N HIS A 123 -11.08 -14.74 -12.35
CA HIS A 123 -12.30 -14.76 -13.14
C HIS A 123 -12.05 -15.31 -14.55
N LEU A 124 -10.97 -14.87 -15.22
CA LEU A 124 -10.56 -15.39 -16.53
C LEU A 124 -10.34 -16.91 -16.45
N MET A 125 -9.54 -17.38 -15.50
CA MET A 125 -9.15 -18.79 -15.38
C MET A 125 -10.31 -19.70 -14.99
N ARG A 126 -11.21 -19.28 -14.09
CA ARG A 126 -12.40 -20.05 -13.68
C ARG A 126 -13.37 -20.31 -14.84
N HIS A 127 -13.41 -19.40 -15.81
CA HIS A 127 -14.29 -19.50 -16.97
C HIS A 127 -13.56 -19.93 -18.25
N ASN A 128 -12.27 -20.28 -18.14
CA ASN A 128 -11.46 -20.72 -19.25
C ASN A 128 -11.58 -22.24 -19.46
N ARG A 129 -11.87 -22.66 -20.68
CA ARG A 129 -11.83 -24.08 -21.05
C ARG A 129 -10.41 -24.50 -21.48
N ASP A 130 -9.61 -23.55 -21.95
CA ASP A 130 -8.24 -23.75 -22.39
C ASP A 130 -7.28 -23.48 -21.23
N GLN A 131 -7.20 -24.46 -20.33
CA GLN A 131 -6.38 -24.35 -19.13
C GLN A 131 -4.90 -24.17 -19.48
N SER A 132 -4.28 -23.15 -18.90
CA SER A 132 -2.87 -22.86 -19.07
C SER A 132 -2.00 -23.89 -18.34
N LYS A 133 -0.74 -24.02 -18.76
CA LYS A 133 0.20 -24.94 -18.10
C LYS A 133 0.39 -24.51 -16.63
N PRO A 134 0.37 -25.44 -15.65
CA PRO A 134 0.40 -25.09 -14.22
C PRO A 134 1.57 -24.18 -13.83
N HIS A 135 2.76 -24.37 -14.41
CA HIS A 135 3.92 -23.53 -14.13
C HIS A 135 3.74 -22.07 -14.59
N VAL A 136 2.96 -21.82 -15.65
CA VAL A 136 2.67 -20.46 -16.14
C VAL A 136 1.75 -19.75 -15.15
N ALA A 137 0.67 -20.42 -14.75
CA ALA A 137 -0.26 -19.92 -13.73
C ALA A 137 0.46 -19.63 -12.41
N TRP A 138 1.25 -20.57 -11.91
CA TRP A 138 2.05 -20.39 -10.69
C TRP A 138 3.02 -19.21 -10.80
N SER A 139 3.78 -19.14 -11.90
CA SER A 139 4.77 -18.06 -12.08
C SER A 139 4.10 -16.69 -12.12
N TYR A 140 2.89 -16.58 -12.71
CA TYR A 140 2.13 -15.34 -12.72
C TYR A 140 1.65 -14.94 -11.32
N CYS A 141 1.10 -15.88 -10.55
CA CYS A 141 0.70 -15.63 -9.16
C CYS A 141 1.90 -15.20 -8.31
N ALA A 142 3.03 -15.90 -8.45
CA ALA A 142 4.25 -15.60 -7.72
C ALA A 142 4.78 -14.21 -8.07
N SER A 143 4.83 -13.85 -9.35
CA SER A 143 5.30 -12.53 -9.78
C SER A 143 4.38 -11.39 -9.32
N LEU A 144 3.06 -11.60 -9.30
CA LEU A 144 2.12 -10.63 -8.74
C LEU A 144 2.33 -10.47 -7.22
N ALA A 145 2.45 -11.58 -6.49
CA ALA A 145 2.66 -11.57 -5.04
C ALA A 145 3.99 -10.91 -4.64
N ASP A 146 5.07 -11.18 -5.38
CA ASP A 146 6.36 -10.53 -5.15
C ASP A 146 6.32 -9.03 -5.42
N GLY A 147 5.61 -8.62 -6.47
CA GLY A 147 5.41 -7.21 -6.79
C GLY A 147 4.65 -6.48 -5.69
N GLU A 148 3.55 -7.06 -5.20
CA GLU A 148 2.77 -6.52 -4.08
C GLU A 148 3.59 -6.45 -2.80
N ARG A 149 4.22 -7.56 -2.40
CA ARG A 149 5.04 -7.65 -1.18
C ARG A 149 6.12 -6.56 -1.16
N HIS A 150 6.85 -6.39 -2.25
CA HIS A 150 7.88 -5.38 -2.32
C HIS A 150 7.33 -3.95 -2.35
N SER A 151 6.16 -3.73 -2.92
CA SER A 151 5.49 -2.42 -2.89
C SER A 151 5.02 -2.04 -1.48
N LEU A 152 4.50 -3.01 -0.72
CA LEU A 152 4.10 -2.80 0.68
C LEU A 152 5.30 -2.57 1.59
N LEU A 153 6.39 -3.32 1.40
CA LEU A 153 7.65 -3.07 2.11
C LEU A 153 8.24 -1.70 1.78
N ALA A 154 8.14 -1.28 0.51
CA ALA A 154 8.57 0.06 0.14
C ALA A 154 7.74 1.13 0.83
N ALA A 155 6.41 1.00 0.87
CA ALA A 155 5.54 1.92 1.59
C ALA A 155 5.94 2.02 3.06
N ASN A 156 6.21 0.89 3.72
CA ASN A 156 6.68 0.87 5.10
C ASN A 156 8.05 1.54 5.27
N SER A 157 8.98 1.33 4.33
CA SER A 157 10.28 2.03 4.35
C SER A 157 10.13 3.54 4.17
N LEU A 158 9.17 4.01 3.37
CA LEU A 158 8.87 5.45 3.25
C LEU A 158 8.34 6.02 4.55
N ASP A 159 7.42 5.29 5.19
CA ASP A 159 6.82 5.63 6.48
C ASP A 159 7.87 5.84 7.58
N LEU A 160 8.95 5.07 7.51
CA LEU A 160 10.07 5.10 8.46
C LEU A 160 11.21 6.06 8.04
N GLY A 161 11.09 6.78 6.93
CA GLY A 161 12.13 7.68 6.41
C GLY A 161 13.31 6.99 5.70
N ASP A 162 13.25 5.68 5.48
CA ASP A 162 14.29 4.89 4.80
C ASP A 162 14.16 4.97 3.26
N TYR A 163 14.29 6.17 2.69
CA TYR A 163 14.03 6.42 1.25
C TYR A 163 14.86 5.55 0.29
N LEU A 164 16.14 5.30 0.58
CA LEU A 164 16.98 4.44 -0.27
C LEU A 164 16.58 2.95 -0.20
N LEU A 165 16.10 2.50 0.95
CA LEU A 165 15.55 1.14 1.10
C LEU A 165 14.22 1.02 0.35
N ALA A 166 13.36 2.05 0.44
CA ALA A 166 12.13 2.13 -0.36
C ALA A 166 12.44 2.04 -1.86
N VAL A 167 13.45 2.76 -2.36
CA VAL A 167 13.91 2.67 -3.76
C VAL A 167 14.36 1.25 -4.11
N CYS A 168 15.10 0.57 -3.24
CA CYS A 168 15.52 -0.81 -3.45
C CYS A 168 14.31 -1.76 -3.57
N HIS A 169 13.32 -1.60 -2.70
CA HIS A 169 12.09 -2.38 -2.75
C HIS A 169 11.26 -2.08 -4.00
N LEU A 170 11.10 -0.82 -4.39
CA LEU A 170 10.38 -0.44 -5.62
C LEU A 170 11.06 -0.98 -6.88
N LYS A 171 12.40 -1.06 -6.93
CA LYS A 171 13.11 -1.73 -8.03
C LYS A 171 12.78 -3.22 -8.10
N LYS A 172 12.70 -3.90 -6.96
CA LYS A 172 12.29 -5.32 -6.91
C LYS A 172 10.82 -5.50 -7.31
N ALA A 173 9.93 -4.62 -6.85
CA ALA A 173 8.53 -4.59 -7.27
C ALA A 173 8.41 -4.40 -8.80
N HIS A 174 9.17 -3.46 -9.36
CA HIS A 174 9.23 -3.18 -10.80
C HIS A 174 9.67 -4.39 -11.62
N ALA A 175 10.72 -5.09 -11.17
CA ALA A 175 11.16 -6.33 -11.81
C ALA A 175 10.07 -7.41 -11.81
N ALA A 176 9.40 -7.62 -10.66
CA ALA A 176 8.31 -8.60 -10.54
C ALA A 176 7.08 -8.22 -11.38
N LEU A 177 6.78 -6.93 -11.53
CA LEU A 177 5.71 -6.43 -12.39
C LEU A 177 6.01 -6.61 -13.87
N ASN A 178 7.25 -6.38 -14.30
CA ASN A 178 7.66 -6.66 -15.68
C ASN A 178 7.52 -8.15 -16.00
N GLU A 179 7.85 -9.02 -15.05
CA GLU A 179 7.62 -10.46 -15.19
C GLU A 179 6.13 -10.80 -15.24
N SER A 180 5.32 -10.16 -14.39
CA SER A 180 3.85 -10.30 -14.43
C SER A 180 3.29 -9.88 -15.80
N LEU A 181 3.72 -8.75 -16.36
CA LEU A 181 3.34 -8.30 -17.71
C LEU A 181 3.76 -9.31 -18.80
N ARG A 182 4.96 -9.88 -18.68
CA ARG A 182 5.50 -10.86 -19.64
C ARG A 182 4.66 -12.14 -19.60
N ILE A 183 4.39 -12.68 -18.42
CA ILE A 183 3.64 -13.93 -18.25
C ILE A 183 2.16 -13.73 -18.58
N ASN A 184 1.56 -12.57 -18.26
CA ASN A 184 0.15 -12.29 -18.53
C ASN A 184 -0.21 -12.54 -19.99
N ARG A 185 0.68 -12.17 -20.92
CA ARG A 185 0.53 -12.34 -22.38
C ARG A 185 0.53 -13.79 -22.84
N LEU A 186 0.90 -14.75 -21.98
CA LEU A 186 0.96 -16.18 -22.30
C LEU A 186 -0.39 -16.88 -22.08
N PHE A 187 -1.36 -16.22 -21.46
CA PHE A 187 -2.69 -16.78 -21.28
C PHE A 187 -3.51 -16.69 -22.56
N SER A 188 -4.24 -17.76 -22.85
CA SER A 188 -5.24 -17.87 -23.91
C SER A 188 -6.62 -18.06 -23.30
N HIS A 189 -7.68 -17.83 -24.06
CA HIS A 189 -9.04 -18.09 -23.64
C HIS A 189 -9.89 -18.45 -24.87
N GLN A 190 -10.88 -19.33 -24.72
CA GLN A 190 -11.72 -19.78 -25.84
C GLN A 190 -12.53 -18.65 -26.51
N SER A 191 -12.71 -17.52 -25.82
CA SER A 191 -13.34 -16.31 -26.33
C SER A 191 -12.33 -15.18 -26.43
N ASN A 192 -11.97 -14.79 -27.65
CA ASN A 192 -11.07 -13.68 -27.92
C ASN A 192 -11.58 -12.35 -27.35
N LYS A 193 -12.89 -12.11 -27.41
CA LYS A 193 -13.49 -10.89 -26.84
C LYS A 193 -13.22 -10.76 -25.34
N VAL A 194 -13.43 -11.86 -24.59
CA VAL A 194 -13.15 -11.88 -23.14
C VAL A 194 -11.67 -11.67 -22.87
N LEU A 195 -10.79 -12.28 -23.68
CA LEU A 195 -9.34 -12.12 -23.54
C LEU A 195 -8.88 -10.69 -23.81
N GLU A 196 -9.42 -10.05 -24.85
CA GLU A 196 -9.13 -8.65 -25.20
C GLU A 196 -9.59 -7.68 -24.11
N GLU A 197 -10.81 -7.86 -23.59
CA GLU A 197 -11.33 -7.06 -22.47
C GLU A 197 -10.47 -7.24 -21.20
N TYR A 198 -10.10 -8.48 -20.88
CA TYR A 198 -9.18 -8.80 -19.79
C TYR A 198 -7.83 -8.09 -19.97
N PHE A 199 -7.20 -8.19 -21.14
CA PHE A 199 -5.91 -7.56 -21.39
C PHE A 199 -6.00 -6.04 -21.35
N LYS A 200 -7.07 -5.46 -21.88
CA LYS A 200 -7.29 -4.01 -21.81
C LYS A 200 -7.31 -3.52 -20.36
N GLU A 201 -8.11 -4.16 -19.51
CA GLU A 201 -8.29 -3.73 -18.13
C GLU A 201 -7.06 -4.07 -17.24
N THR A 202 -6.41 -5.21 -17.46
CA THR A 202 -5.22 -5.59 -16.67
C THR A 202 -3.96 -4.83 -17.09
N ASN A 203 -3.72 -4.62 -18.39
CA ASN A 203 -2.56 -3.84 -18.83
C ASN A 203 -2.64 -2.40 -18.33
N LEU A 204 -3.83 -1.78 -18.35
CA LEU A 204 -4.01 -0.43 -17.80
C LEU A 204 -3.51 -0.35 -16.35
N ARG A 205 -3.97 -1.25 -15.48
CA ARG A 205 -3.62 -1.26 -14.05
C ARG A 205 -2.16 -1.66 -13.79
N LEU A 206 -1.61 -2.57 -14.58
CA LEU A 206 -0.19 -2.92 -14.51
C LEU A 206 0.68 -1.71 -14.89
N HIS A 207 0.29 -0.94 -15.92
CA HIS A 207 1.01 0.27 -16.30
C HIS A 207 0.89 1.39 -15.25
N ASP A 208 -0.28 1.53 -14.63
CA ASP A 208 -0.47 2.50 -13.55
C ASP A 208 0.36 2.16 -12.31
N LEU A 209 0.41 0.88 -11.89
CA LEU A 209 1.31 0.43 -10.82
C LEU A 209 2.76 0.82 -11.13
N ARG A 210 3.20 0.59 -12.36
CA ARG A 210 4.55 0.94 -12.81
C ARG A 210 4.80 2.43 -12.68
N GLU A 211 3.85 3.25 -13.11
CA GLU A 211 3.97 4.71 -13.07
C GLU A 211 4.04 5.23 -11.64
N ILE A 212 3.16 4.75 -10.74
CA ILE A 212 3.18 5.09 -9.32
C ILE A 212 4.58 4.87 -8.74
N TRP A 213 5.19 3.70 -8.96
CA TRP A 213 6.52 3.41 -8.42
C TRP A 213 7.62 4.27 -9.04
N LEU A 214 7.51 4.60 -10.33
CA LEU A 214 8.48 5.48 -11.00
C LEU A 214 8.43 6.89 -10.42
N ARG A 215 7.23 7.43 -10.17
CA ARG A 215 7.03 8.74 -9.52
C ARG A 215 7.62 8.73 -8.11
N VAL A 216 7.27 7.74 -7.28
CA VAL A 216 7.80 7.62 -5.91
C VAL A 216 9.32 7.46 -5.87
N MET A 217 9.89 6.58 -6.72
CA MET A 217 11.35 6.42 -6.78
C MET A 217 12.07 7.69 -7.23
N HIS A 218 11.43 8.52 -8.05
CA HIS A 218 11.99 9.80 -8.46
C HIS A 218 12.00 10.79 -7.30
N ASP A 219 10.93 10.86 -6.52
CA ASP A 219 10.83 11.75 -5.36
C ASP A 219 11.77 11.34 -4.22
N CYS A 220 11.94 10.04 -3.95
CA CYS A 220 12.90 9.52 -2.96
C CYS A 220 14.38 9.83 -3.24
N ARG A 221 14.71 10.39 -4.41
CA ARG A 221 16.08 10.69 -4.84
C ARG A 221 16.37 12.18 -4.95
N LYS A 222 15.35 13.01 -4.74
CA LYS A 222 15.53 14.46 -4.59
C LYS A 222 16.07 14.73 -3.19
#